data_AF-A0A9D7EZI8-F1
#
_entry.id   AF-A0A9D7EZI8-F1
#
_cell.length_a   1.000
_cell.length_b   1.000
_cell.length_c   1.000
_cell.angle_alpha   90.00
_cell.angle_beta   90.00
_cell.angle_gamma   90.00
#
_symmetry.space_group_name_H-M   'P 1'
#
loop_
_entity.id
_entity.type
_entity.pdbx_description
1 polymer ?
#
loop_
_entity_poly.entity_id
_entity_poly.type
_entity_poly.pdbx_seq_one_letter_code
_entity_poly.pdbx_strand_id
1 'polypeptide(L)'
;MTKKNIDYGRFKVPSLRNVERTAPYMHDGRFQTLEQVLDHYSSGGHSSYNLDVNIMPFPLSEQDKQDLIAFLKSMTDEIFFQENSYKNPF
;
A
#
# COMPACT_ATOMS: atom_id res chain seq x y z
N MET A 1 21.49 -4.98 3.28
CA MET A 1 21.46 -3.51 3.27
C MET A 1 22.76 -3.02 2.68
N THR A 2 22.71 -2.22 1.63
CA THR A 2 23.91 -1.57 1.07
C THR A 2 24.40 -0.51 2.06
N LYS A 3 25.72 -0.36 2.24
CA LYS A 3 26.31 0.63 3.16
C LYS A 3 26.27 2.07 2.59
N LYS A 4 25.36 2.36 1.66
CA LYS A 4 25.26 3.65 1.00
C LYS A 4 24.16 4.46 1.66
N ASN A 5 24.47 5.71 2.01
CA ASN A 5 23.52 6.58 2.71
C ASN A 5 22.20 6.81 1.94
N ILE A 6 22.25 6.76 0.60
CA ILE A 6 21.10 6.92 -0.28
C ILE A 6 20.09 5.76 -0.22
N ASP A 7 20.47 4.61 0.35
CA ASP A 7 19.62 3.43 0.42
C ASP A 7 18.85 3.34 1.75
N TYR A 8 19.15 4.21 2.72
CA TYR A 8 18.39 4.28 3.97
C TYR A 8 16.95 4.72 3.72
N GLY A 9 15.99 3.98 4.28
CA GLY A 9 14.56 4.27 4.13
C GLY A 9 13.95 3.81 2.81
N ARG A 10 14.73 3.16 1.93
CA ARG A 10 14.20 2.58 0.69
C ARG A 10 13.60 1.21 0.97
N PHE A 11 12.37 1.01 0.49
CA PHE A 11 11.68 -0.27 0.55
C PHE A 11 11.33 -0.72 -0.87
N LYS A 12 11.26 -2.04 -1.06
CA LYS A 12 10.72 -2.60 -2.30
C LYS A 12 9.24 -2.26 -2.38
N VAL A 13 8.78 -1.79 -3.54
CA VAL A 13 7.35 -1.58 -3.81
C VAL A 13 6.65 -2.95 -3.83
N PRO A 14 5.68 -3.20 -2.91
CA PRO A 14 4.94 -4.45 -2.91
C PRO A 14 3.97 -4.52 -4.10
N SER A 15 3.55 -5.74 -4.45
CA SER A 15 2.42 -5.91 -5.37
C SER A 15 1.13 -5.40 -4.72
N LEU A 16 0.21 -4.86 -5.53
CA LEU A 16 -1.13 -4.45 -5.08
C LEU A 16 -2.20 -5.53 -5.29
N ARG A 17 -1.84 -6.70 -5.83
CA ARG A 17 -2.76 -7.84 -5.91
C ARG A 17 -3.15 -8.28 -4.50
N ASN A 18 -4.45 -8.49 -4.27
CA ASN A 18 -5.03 -8.83 -2.96
C ASN A 18 -4.81 -7.78 -1.86
N VAL A 19 -4.51 -6.53 -2.22
CA VAL A 19 -4.15 -5.49 -1.22
C VAL A 19 -5.24 -5.30 -0.16
N GLU A 20 -6.52 -5.41 -0.53
CA GLU A 20 -7.65 -5.35 0.42
C GLU A 20 -7.53 -6.36 1.57
N ARG A 21 -6.92 -7.53 1.34
CA ARG A 21 -6.84 -8.65 2.30
C ARG A 21 -5.49 -8.74 3.01
N THR A 22 -4.65 -7.72 2.91
CA THR A 22 -3.25 -7.73 3.42
C THR A 22 -2.96 -6.65 4.45
N ALA A 23 -3.99 -6.04 5.03
CA ALA A 23 -3.80 -5.18 6.19
C ALA A 23 -3.08 -5.93 7.32
N PRO A 24 -2.23 -5.25 8.13
CA PRO A 24 -1.91 -3.82 8.06
C PRO A 24 -0.91 -3.45 6.97
N TYR A 25 -0.91 -2.17 6.57
CA TYR A 25 -0.15 -1.64 5.42
C TYR A 25 1.16 -0.95 5.81
N MET A 26 1.99 -0.71 4.80
CA MET A 26 3.38 -0.23 4.88
C MET A 26 4.34 -1.30 5.44
N HIS A 27 5.64 -1.01 5.43
CA HIS A 27 6.67 -1.96 5.87
C HIS A 27 6.65 -2.25 7.39
N ASP A 28 5.99 -1.39 8.16
CA ASP A 28 5.89 -1.46 9.62
C ASP A 28 4.45 -1.63 10.12
N GLY A 29 3.47 -1.84 9.22
CA GLY A 29 2.08 -2.08 9.60
C GLY A 29 1.38 -0.89 10.26
N ARG A 30 1.87 0.34 10.05
CA ARG A 30 1.35 1.53 10.76
C ARG A 30 -0.08 1.92 10.37
N PHE A 31 -0.56 1.48 9.20
CA PHE A 31 -1.89 1.82 8.70
C PHE A 31 -2.79 0.58 8.68
N GLN A 32 -4.03 0.74 9.15
CA GLN A 32 -5.02 -0.32 9.22
C GLN A 32 -5.94 -0.34 8.00
N THR A 33 -6.05 0.79 7.28
CA THR A 33 -7.00 0.94 6.17
C THR A 33 -6.34 1.56 4.95
N LEU A 34 -6.92 1.33 3.76
CA LEU A 34 -6.43 1.91 2.51
C LEU A 34 -6.63 3.43 2.46
N GLU A 35 -7.65 3.94 3.14
CA GLU A 35 -7.90 5.38 3.31
C GLU A 35 -6.70 6.07 3.97
N GLN A 36 -6.17 5.49 5.06
CA GLN A 36 -4.98 6.02 5.73
C GLN A 36 -3.74 6.01 4.82
N VAL A 37 -3.62 5.00 3.95
CA VAL A 37 -2.55 4.95 2.95
C VAL A 37 -2.71 6.06 1.92
N LEU A 38 -3.93 6.29 1.42
CA LEU A 38 -4.19 7.36 0.45
C LEU A 38 -4.02 8.76 1.06
N ASP A 39 -4.45 8.96 2.30
CA ASP A 39 -4.24 10.22 3.05
C ASP A 39 -2.73 10.51 3.26
N HIS A 40 -1.94 9.45 3.50
CA HIS A 40 -0.49 9.58 3.57
C HIS A 40 0.12 10.05 2.25
N TYR A 41 -0.28 9.48 1.11
CA TYR A 41 0.27 9.88 -0.18
C TYR A 41 -0.24 11.25 -0.63
N SER A 42 -1.52 11.56 -0.45
CA SER A 42 -2.11 12.85 -0.87
C SER A 42 -1.54 14.04 -0.10
N SER A 43 -1.10 13.83 1.14
CA SER A 43 -0.38 14.84 1.93
C SER A 43 1.10 15.01 1.55
N GLY A 44 1.63 14.21 0.60
CA GLY A 44 3.05 14.22 0.22
C GLY A 44 3.94 13.35 1.10
N GLY A 45 3.36 12.43 1.86
CA GLY A 45 4.10 11.46 2.66
C GLY A 45 4.77 12.06 3.90
N HIS A 46 5.63 11.26 4.53
CA HIS A 46 6.43 11.72 5.67
C HIS A 46 7.76 12.29 5.15
N SER A 47 8.04 13.55 5.51
CA SER A 47 9.29 14.20 5.12
C SER A 47 10.49 13.40 5.61
N SER A 48 11.40 13.08 4.69
CA SER A 48 12.66 12.42 5.01
C SER A 48 13.72 12.80 3.97
N TYR A 49 14.99 12.71 4.36
CA TYR A 49 16.11 13.11 3.50
C TYR A 49 16.20 12.31 2.19
N ASN A 50 15.74 11.05 2.19
CA ASN A 50 15.74 10.17 1.02
C ASN A 50 14.33 9.98 0.44
N LEU A 51 13.39 10.90 0.70
CA LEU A 51 12.04 10.83 0.13
C LEU A 51 12.13 10.89 -1.40
N ASP A 52 11.38 10.01 -2.07
CA ASP A 52 11.35 9.98 -3.53
C ASP A 52 10.70 11.27 -4.06
N VAL A 53 11.30 11.87 -5.08
CA VAL A 53 10.84 13.15 -5.67
C VAL A 53 9.44 13.07 -6.26
N ASN A 54 8.94 11.87 -6.55
CA ASN A 54 7.59 11.66 -7.06
C ASN A 54 6.52 11.66 -5.96
N ILE A 55 6.92 11.63 -4.68
CA ILE A 55 6.00 11.75 -3.56
C ILE A 55 5.80 13.24 -3.25
N MET A 56 4.78 13.81 -3.89
CA MET A 56 4.38 15.20 -3.73
C MET A 56 2.92 15.29 -3.30
N PRO A 57 2.51 16.31 -2.55
CA PRO A 57 1.10 16.52 -2.24
C PRO A 57 0.28 16.68 -3.51
N PHE A 58 -0.92 16.14 -3.51
CA PHE A 58 -1.86 16.29 -4.63
C PHE A 58 -3.30 16.39 -4.11
N PRO A 59 -4.18 17.13 -4.80
CA PRO A 59 -5.58 17.17 -4.44
C PRO A 59 -6.19 15.79 -4.66
N LEU A 60 -6.84 15.25 -3.63
CA LEU A 60 -7.59 14.01 -3.71
C LEU A 60 -8.97 14.27 -3.10
N SER A 61 -10.00 14.35 -3.94
CA SER A 61 -11.36 14.50 -3.45
C SER A 61 -11.82 13.21 -2.75
N GLU A 62 -12.85 13.30 -1.92
CA GLU A 62 -13.43 12.10 -1.30
C GLU A 62 -13.99 11.13 -2.34
N GLN A 63 -14.50 11.63 -3.47
CA GLN A 63 -14.97 10.78 -4.56
C GLN A 63 -13.80 10.04 -5.23
N ASP A 64 -12.73 10.75 -5.60
CA ASP A 64 -11.55 10.12 -6.21
C ASP A 64 -10.90 9.10 -5.27
N LYS A 65 -10.91 9.38 -3.96
CA LYS A 65 -10.43 8.45 -2.94
C LYS A 65 -11.25 7.17 -2.93
N GLN A 66 -12.57 7.27 -2.94
CA GLN A 66 -13.47 6.11 -2.99
C GLN A 66 -13.29 5.31 -4.29
N ASP A 67 -13.15 5.99 -5.42
CA ASP A 67 -12.96 5.36 -6.73
C ASP A 67 -11.62 4.61 -6.80
N LEU A 68 -10.54 5.20 -6.26
CA LEU A 68 -9.24 4.53 -6.14
C LEU A 68 -9.32 3.30 -5.24
N ILE A 69 -10.02 3.39 -4.11
CA ILE A 69 -10.21 2.25 -3.21
C ILE A 69 -11.00 1.14 -3.91
N ALA A 70 -12.07 1.49 -4.63
CA ALA A 70 -12.85 0.53 -5.41
C ALA A 70 -11.98 -0.16 -6.47
N PHE A 71 -11.14 0.60 -7.17
CA PHE A 71 -10.17 0.05 -8.12
C PHE A 71 -9.18 -0.91 -7.44
N LEU A 72 -8.59 -0.53 -6.30
CA LEU A 72 -7.66 -1.40 -5.56
C LEU A 72 -8.33 -2.70 -5.08
N LYS A 73 -9.59 -2.63 -4.63
CA LYS A 73 -10.37 -3.80 -4.23
C LYS A 73 -10.68 -4.73 -5.42
N SER A 74 -10.80 -4.19 -6.63
CA SER A 74 -10.97 -5.01 -7.83
C SER A 74 -9.75 -5.90 -8.15
N MET A 75 -8.60 -5.65 -7.51
CA MET A 75 -7.39 -6.47 -7.63
C MET A 75 -7.37 -7.66 -6.64
N THR A 76 -8.47 -7.91 -5.94
CA THR A 76 -8.65 -9.07 -5.06
C THR A 76 -9.08 -10.29 -5.87
N ASP A 77 -8.30 -11.36 -5.77
CA ASP A 77 -8.63 -12.66 -6.34
C ASP A 77 -9.55 -13.44 -5.40
N GLU A 78 -10.85 -13.41 -5.67
CA GLU A 78 -11.86 -14.11 -4.86
C GLU A 78 -11.70 -15.64 -4.90
N ILE A 79 -11.16 -16.21 -6.00
CA ILE A 79 -11.03 -17.66 -6.16
C ILE A 79 -9.94 -18.20 -5.24
N PHE A 80 -8.80 -17.49 -5.15
CA PHE A 80 -7.70 -17.84 -4.25
C PHE A 80 -8.17 -18.02 -2.79
N PHE A 81 -9.12 -17.21 -2.34
CA PHE A 81 -9.63 -17.26 -0.97
C PHE A 81 -10.79 -18.26 -0.77
N GLN A 82 -11.43 -18.72 -1.83
CA GLN A 82 -12.56 -19.64 -1.77
C GLN A 82 -12.15 -21.11 -1.93
N GLU A 83 -11.09 -21.41 -2.69
CA GLU A 83 -10.68 -22.79 -2.92
C GLU A 83 -10.05 -23.47 -1.69
N ASN A 84 -10.51 -24.68 -1.39
CA ASN A 84 -9.95 -25.54 -0.33
C ASN A 84 -8.56 -26.10 -0.68
N SER A 85 -8.12 -26.00 -1.93
CA SER A 85 -6.83 -26.51 -2.43
C SER A 85 -5.61 -25.82 -1.80
N TYR A 86 -5.78 -24.61 -1.27
CA TYR A 86 -4.71 -23.82 -0.64
C TYR A 86 -4.85 -23.69 0.87
N LYS A 87 -5.82 -24.38 1.49
CA LYS A 87 -5.97 -24.36 2.95
C LYS A 87 -4.95 -25.28 3.61
N ASN A 88 -4.59 -24.94 4.85
CA ASN A 88 -3.72 -25.78 5.67
C ASN A 88 -4.31 -27.20 5.73
N PRO A 89 -3.58 -28.25 5.32
CA PRO A 89 -4.09 -29.62 5.30
C PRO A 89 -4.15 -30.27 6.71
N PHE A 90 -3.83 -29.52 7.76
CA PHE A 90 -3.81 -29.95 9.16
C PHE A 90 -4.84 -29.17 9.99
#